data_AF-G0TX56-F1
#
_entry.id   AF-G0TX56-F1
#
_cell.length_a   1.000
_cell.length_b   1.000
_cell.length_c   1.000
_cell.angle_alpha   90.00
_cell.angle_beta   90.00
_cell.angle_gamma   90.00
#
_symmetry.space_group_name_H-M   'P 1'
#
loop_
_entity.id
_entity.type
_entity.pdbx_description
1 polymer ?
#
loop_
_entity_poly.entity_id
_entity_poly.type
_entity_poly.pdbx_seq_one_letter_code
_entity_poly.pdbx_strand_id
1 'polypeptide(L)'
;MSMNTTILLQRQMEFHGMLRHPPHTPSQLKDTHKVMGALSKFFVDIRSIASQMKVRPETVFQCLMHIGLGDAVSFDKQRRDGAVPMHQAKVLTRAGAIELEPRLREALSDDVLSVLVELCKSTRTLMRIKIEDSSDFNMTEKAIQQALEYLDFISNASSDFPETMFKFYMVEDEASLLKMLGGQSSAAASDEPVGASYSGAEEGGAEFSPLPSESRLEGEVRRLAMLCSSASEAAGERLKALQVLDHWFTSLPVDIFHRSIRRMVSHLSGPLVVCAGEKRSAICRQACALIATLAGRIPSSLYNEGPLSVALSKWCSVLLRGVFVTVTAIAHATDTAIRSLVVGSAGHPHLLKGLVDGLSMGSHPELRRRCLGYIALCLVASQGETYGGVDSGKLAVQELTTVAMKYMDMGDTNCRKMARAVFIVLTRFAGVVMAVKDKKTELLISQESGELSAALSDVGAFEVALFGARGTLRQAPKFSTSSAVGPSKGNDETARPDLPVKRTRPIVKRQECGGGMAHLVSPSREKVMPDTVDIYQTHDTLIMAGTPKYSSGSSTASIVSVEEVNVNGASAPEPRTQPERVALPAISSESRGKTNEAITTKFAPSLQRKIESLSSRLV
;
A
#
# COMPACT_ATOMS: atom_id res chain seq x y z
N MET A 1 -12.68 -24.23 -22.95
CA MET A 1 -12.58 -24.60 -21.52
C MET A 1 -13.27 -23.50 -20.71
N SER A 2 -14.12 -23.84 -19.73
CA SER A 2 -14.76 -22.82 -18.87
C SER A 2 -13.88 -22.57 -17.64
N MET A 3 -13.16 -21.44 -17.62
CA MET A 3 -12.54 -20.96 -16.37
C MET A 3 -13.59 -20.22 -15.55
N ASN A 4 -13.59 -20.45 -14.23
CA ASN A 4 -14.43 -19.72 -13.31
C ASN A 4 -14.05 -18.22 -13.31
N THR A 5 -15.03 -17.33 -13.30
CA THR A 5 -14.88 -15.86 -13.33
C THR A 5 -14.04 -15.30 -12.19
N THR A 6 -14.19 -15.83 -10.97
CA THR A 6 -13.34 -15.49 -9.83
C THR A 6 -11.88 -15.88 -10.07
N ILE A 7 -11.63 -17.03 -10.74
CA ILE A 7 -10.27 -17.47 -11.10
C ILE A 7 -9.67 -16.56 -12.18
N LEU A 8 -10.47 -16.12 -13.17
CA LEU A 8 -10.03 -15.21 -14.23
C LEU A 8 -9.57 -13.85 -13.67
N LEU A 9 -10.38 -13.24 -12.78
CA LEU A 9 -10.00 -11.99 -12.12
C LEU A 9 -8.78 -12.15 -11.19
N GLN A 10 -8.65 -13.31 -10.52
CA GLN A 10 -7.44 -13.61 -9.75
C GLN A 10 -6.21 -13.70 -10.67
N ARG A 11 -6.29 -14.44 -11.78
CA ARG A 11 -5.21 -14.62 -12.75
C ARG A 11 -4.75 -13.31 -13.38
N GLN A 12 -5.70 -12.45 -13.73
CA GLN A 12 -5.44 -11.09 -14.18
C GLN A 12 -4.62 -10.30 -13.14
N MET A 13 -5.04 -10.29 -11.87
CA MET A 13 -4.29 -9.61 -10.80
C MET A 13 -2.88 -10.20 -10.60
N GLU A 14 -2.74 -11.53 -10.66
CA GLU A 14 -1.44 -12.21 -10.58
C GLU A 14 -0.52 -11.80 -11.73
N PHE A 15 -1.06 -11.73 -12.96
CA PHE A 15 -0.36 -11.28 -14.16
C PHE A 15 0.07 -9.80 -14.08
N HIS A 16 -0.80 -8.88 -13.62
CA HIS A 16 -0.40 -7.51 -13.31
C HIS A 16 0.68 -7.45 -12.20
N GLY A 17 0.57 -8.31 -11.20
CA GLY A 17 1.46 -8.35 -10.05
C GLY A 17 2.88 -8.80 -10.38
N MET A 18 3.03 -9.75 -11.31
CA MET A 18 4.33 -10.32 -11.69
C MET A 18 5.15 -9.46 -12.66
N LEU A 19 4.52 -8.58 -13.44
CA LEU A 19 5.19 -7.75 -14.46
C LEU A 19 5.84 -6.48 -13.87
N ARG A 20 7.06 -6.13 -14.30
CA ARG A 20 7.66 -4.82 -13.96
C ARG A 20 6.81 -3.68 -14.51
N HIS A 21 6.44 -3.80 -15.78
CA HIS A 21 5.62 -2.84 -16.53
C HIS A 21 4.42 -3.58 -17.15
N PRO A 22 3.25 -3.57 -16.49
CA PRO A 22 2.04 -4.15 -17.07
C PRO A 22 1.63 -3.42 -18.36
N PRO A 23 1.05 -4.13 -19.36
CA PRO A 23 0.49 -3.51 -20.55
C PRO A 23 -0.49 -2.36 -20.25
N HIS A 24 -0.40 -1.29 -21.05
CA HIS A 24 -1.31 -0.15 -21.03
C HIS A 24 -1.97 0.10 -22.39
N THR A 25 -1.63 -0.68 -23.42
CA THR A 25 -2.26 -0.64 -24.75
C THR A 25 -2.55 -2.04 -25.29
N PRO A 26 -3.49 -2.19 -26.25
CA PRO A 26 -3.75 -3.45 -26.93
C PRO A 26 -2.51 -4.07 -27.59
N SER A 27 -1.66 -3.24 -28.21
CA SER A 27 -0.40 -3.68 -28.81
C SER A 27 0.57 -4.26 -27.77
N GLN A 28 0.78 -3.56 -26.65
CA GLN A 28 1.64 -4.03 -25.55
C GLN A 28 1.14 -5.35 -24.95
N LEU A 29 -0.18 -5.56 -24.86
CA LEU A 29 -0.74 -6.82 -24.36
C LEU A 29 -0.44 -7.97 -25.32
N LYS A 30 -0.66 -7.77 -26.64
CA LYS A 30 -0.38 -8.78 -27.68
C LYS A 30 1.11 -9.11 -27.79
N ASP A 31 2.00 -8.13 -27.63
CA ASP A 31 3.44 -8.38 -27.62
C ASP A 31 3.90 -9.06 -26.32
N THR A 32 3.31 -8.70 -25.17
CA THR A 32 3.56 -9.41 -23.90
C THR A 32 3.12 -10.88 -23.97
N HIS A 33 2.00 -11.17 -24.63
CA HIS A 33 1.51 -12.54 -24.86
C HIS A 33 2.48 -13.36 -25.71
N LYS A 34 2.99 -12.81 -26.83
CA LYS A 34 4.06 -13.45 -27.61
C LYS A 34 5.32 -13.71 -26.79
N VAL A 35 5.77 -12.73 -26.01
CA VAL A 35 6.98 -12.86 -25.17
C VAL A 35 6.78 -13.93 -24.09
N MET A 36 5.62 -13.96 -23.41
CA MET A 36 5.29 -15.03 -22.46
C MET A 36 5.32 -16.42 -23.12
N GLY A 37 4.84 -16.54 -24.36
CA GLY A 37 4.89 -17.78 -25.15
C GLY A 37 6.32 -18.24 -25.44
N ALA A 38 7.22 -17.31 -25.73
CA ALA A 38 8.64 -17.60 -25.89
C ALA A 38 9.31 -17.95 -24.54
N LEU A 39 8.95 -17.28 -23.45
CA LEU A 39 9.49 -17.56 -22.13
C LEU A 39 9.04 -18.93 -21.59
N SER A 40 7.79 -19.36 -21.78
CA SER A 40 7.36 -20.70 -21.36
C SER A 40 8.17 -21.81 -22.04
N LYS A 41 8.37 -21.71 -23.37
CA LYS A 41 9.24 -22.62 -24.12
C LYS A 41 10.68 -22.61 -23.59
N PHE A 42 11.24 -21.42 -23.36
CA PHE A 42 12.56 -21.26 -22.75
C PHE A 42 12.71 -22.00 -21.41
N PHE A 43 11.72 -21.94 -20.50
CA PHE A 43 11.82 -22.69 -19.24
C PHE A 43 11.81 -24.22 -19.44
N VAL A 44 11.05 -24.72 -20.42
CA VAL A 44 11.09 -26.14 -20.84
C VAL A 44 12.47 -26.50 -21.41
N ASP A 45 13.04 -25.66 -22.27
CA ASP A 45 14.38 -25.86 -22.85
C ASP A 45 15.47 -25.90 -21.75
N ILE A 46 15.39 -24.99 -20.77
CA ILE A 46 16.30 -24.97 -19.61
C ILE A 46 16.21 -26.27 -18.80
N ARG A 47 15.02 -26.83 -18.59
CA ARG A 47 14.86 -28.14 -17.93
C ARG A 47 15.45 -29.29 -18.75
N SER A 48 15.29 -29.26 -20.07
CA SER A 48 15.88 -30.24 -20.99
C SER A 48 17.40 -30.20 -20.94
N ILE A 49 18.00 -29.01 -21.08
CA ILE A 49 19.45 -28.79 -20.99
C ILE A 49 19.99 -29.23 -19.61
N ALA A 50 19.32 -28.85 -18.52
CA ALA A 50 19.73 -29.25 -17.17
C ALA A 50 19.73 -30.77 -16.98
N SER A 51 18.73 -31.46 -17.54
CA SER A 51 18.63 -32.93 -17.50
C SER A 51 19.75 -33.59 -18.31
N GLN A 52 20.05 -33.08 -19.51
CA GLN A 52 21.15 -33.56 -20.36
C GLN A 52 22.52 -33.37 -19.67
N MET A 53 22.75 -32.21 -19.06
CA MET A 53 24.01 -31.85 -18.39
C MET A 53 24.16 -32.43 -16.97
N LYS A 54 23.10 -33.08 -16.44
CA LYS A 54 22.98 -33.62 -15.07
C LYS A 54 23.18 -32.58 -13.97
N VAL A 55 22.60 -31.40 -14.16
CA VAL A 55 22.60 -30.28 -13.21
C VAL A 55 21.17 -29.83 -12.89
N ARG A 56 21.00 -28.85 -11.99
CA ARG A 56 19.66 -28.31 -11.69
C ARG A 56 19.28 -27.20 -12.69
N PRO A 57 17.99 -27.01 -13.01
CA PRO A 57 17.52 -25.97 -13.93
C PRO A 57 17.96 -24.56 -13.53
N GLU A 58 17.93 -24.23 -12.22
CA GLU A 58 18.39 -22.92 -11.77
C GLU A 58 19.88 -22.69 -12.04
N THR A 59 20.71 -23.74 -12.06
CA THR A 59 22.15 -23.62 -12.35
C THR A 59 22.39 -23.26 -13.81
N VAL A 60 21.64 -23.84 -14.75
CA VAL A 60 21.69 -23.47 -16.18
C VAL A 60 21.22 -22.02 -16.38
N PHE A 61 20.13 -21.62 -15.71
CA PHE A 61 19.65 -20.23 -15.76
C PHE A 61 20.68 -19.22 -15.22
N GLN A 62 21.31 -19.50 -14.08
CA GLN A 62 22.38 -18.64 -13.53
C GLN A 62 23.62 -18.62 -14.43
N CYS A 63 23.94 -19.73 -15.10
CA CYS A 63 25.04 -19.83 -16.07
C CYS A 63 24.79 -18.93 -17.29
N LEU A 64 23.58 -18.97 -17.87
CA LEU A 64 23.19 -18.06 -18.95
C LEU A 64 23.16 -16.59 -18.51
N MET A 65 22.74 -16.31 -17.27
CA MET A 65 22.87 -14.96 -16.68
C MET A 65 24.34 -14.51 -16.58
N HIS A 66 25.28 -15.41 -16.25
CA HIS A 66 26.70 -15.11 -16.16
C HIS A 66 27.28 -14.80 -17.55
N ILE A 67 27.07 -15.69 -18.51
CA ILE A 67 27.45 -15.53 -19.93
C ILE A 67 26.90 -14.21 -20.50
N GLY A 68 25.62 -13.93 -20.25
CA GLY A 68 24.92 -12.76 -20.78
C GLY A 68 25.24 -11.41 -20.12
N LEU A 69 25.88 -11.41 -18.94
CA LEU A 69 26.38 -10.21 -18.27
C LEU A 69 27.87 -9.96 -18.56
N GLY A 70 28.62 -11.01 -18.89
CA GLY A 70 30.08 -10.99 -19.06
C GLY A 70 30.83 -10.76 -17.76
N ASP A 71 32.16 -10.92 -17.81
CA ASP A 71 33.07 -10.52 -16.72
C ASP A 71 33.22 -8.99 -16.68
N ALA A 72 32.17 -8.31 -16.22
CA ALA A 72 32.10 -6.85 -16.28
C ALA A 72 31.50 -6.21 -15.01
N VAL A 73 32.34 -5.39 -14.38
CA VAL A 73 32.01 -4.27 -13.48
C VAL A 73 31.44 -4.61 -12.10
N SER A 74 32.29 -4.43 -11.08
CA SER A 74 31.88 -4.25 -9.68
C SER A 74 30.86 -3.11 -9.56
N PHE A 75 29.64 -3.47 -9.11
CA PHE A 75 28.52 -2.54 -8.95
C PHE A 75 28.82 -1.37 -7.96
N ASP A 76 29.77 -1.55 -7.03
CA ASP A 76 30.19 -0.52 -6.07
C ASP A 76 30.78 0.74 -6.75
N LYS A 77 31.36 0.59 -7.95
CA LYS A 77 31.91 1.76 -8.69
C LYS A 77 30.83 2.60 -9.37
N GLN A 78 29.62 2.07 -9.56
CA GLN A 78 28.54 2.74 -10.31
C GLN A 78 27.50 3.43 -9.43
N ARG A 79 27.46 3.12 -8.13
CA ARG A 79 26.65 3.83 -7.12
C ARG A 79 27.51 4.16 -5.91
N ARG A 80 27.60 5.44 -5.55
CA ARG A 80 28.28 5.91 -4.33
C ARG A 80 27.47 5.60 -3.05
N ASP A 81 26.88 4.41 -2.97
CA ASP A 81 25.95 3.96 -1.92
C ASP A 81 26.67 3.24 -0.75
N GLY A 82 27.97 3.48 -0.56
CA GLY A 82 28.82 2.84 0.47
C GLY A 82 28.49 3.19 1.93
N ALA A 83 27.29 3.69 2.21
CA ALA A 83 26.80 4.11 3.53
C ALA A 83 25.37 3.63 3.84
N VAL A 84 24.82 2.68 3.08
CA VAL A 84 23.57 2.00 3.44
C VAL A 84 23.90 0.70 4.18
N PRO A 85 23.44 0.49 5.43
CA PRO A 85 23.60 -0.79 6.13
C PRO A 85 22.74 -1.86 5.44
N MET A 86 23.33 -2.53 4.44
CA MET A 86 22.69 -3.61 3.73
C MET A 86 22.42 -4.76 4.71
N HIS A 87 21.15 -4.95 5.09
CA HIS A 87 20.72 -6.22 5.69
C HIS A 87 21.15 -7.34 4.76
N GLN A 88 21.89 -8.32 5.29
CA GLN A 88 22.65 -9.31 4.52
C GLN A 88 21.86 -9.83 3.32
N ALA A 89 22.19 -9.32 2.13
CA ALA A 89 21.73 -9.95 0.90
C ALA A 89 22.30 -11.37 0.91
N LYS A 90 21.45 -12.38 0.69
CA LYS A 90 21.84 -13.79 0.64
C LYS A 90 22.88 -13.95 -0.48
N VAL A 91 24.16 -13.97 -0.13
CA VAL A 91 25.25 -14.11 -1.11
C VAL A 91 25.27 -15.57 -1.57
N LEU A 92 24.43 -15.86 -2.55
CA LEU A 92 24.35 -17.17 -3.16
C LEU A 92 25.62 -17.47 -3.96
N THR A 93 26.20 -18.63 -3.68
CA THR A 93 27.46 -19.10 -4.27
C THR A 93 27.28 -19.41 -5.75
N ARG A 94 27.91 -18.63 -6.61
CA ARG A 94 27.84 -18.80 -8.08
C ARG A 94 28.76 -19.89 -8.65
N ALA A 95 29.54 -20.57 -7.80
CA ALA A 95 30.55 -21.55 -8.21
C ALA A 95 30.03 -22.55 -9.26
N GLY A 96 28.92 -23.24 -8.96
CA GLY A 96 28.34 -24.22 -9.89
C GLY A 96 27.79 -23.66 -11.21
N ALA A 97 27.56 -22.34 -11.31
CA ALA A 97 27.18 -21.69 -12.57
C ALA A 97 28.41 -21.28 -13.40
N ILE A 98 29.51 -20.91 -12.74
CA ILE A 98 30.81 -20.60 -13.36
C ILE A 98 31.46 -21.90 -13.87
N GLU A 99 31.48 -22.96 -13.06
CA GLU A 99 31.97 -24.30 -13.44
C GLU A 99 31.18 -24.93 -14.59
N LEU A 100 29.93 -24.50 -14.82
CA LEU A 100 29.07 -25.01 -15.89
C LEU A 100 29.30 -24.30 -17.23
N GLU A 101 29.80 -23.07 -17.25
CA GLU A 101 29.89 -22.25 -18.48
C GLU A 101 30.67 -22.93 -19.61
N PRO A 102 31.90 -23.47 -19.40
CA PRO A 102 32.65 -24.10 -20.49
C PRO A 102 31.89 -25.27 -21.11
N ARG A 103 31.29 -26.11 -20.26
CA ARG A 103 30.48 -27.26 -20.68
C ARG A 103 29.19 -26.86 -21.40
N LEU A 104 28.62 -25.70 -21.07
CA LEU A 104 27.40 -25.20 -21.72
C LEU A 104 27.71 -24.62 -23.10
N ARG A 105 28.86 -23.94 -23.26
CA ARG A 105 29.39 -23.48 -24.55
C ARG A 105 29.83 -24.62 -25.47
N GLU A 106 30.34 -25.72 -24.93
CA GLU A 106 30.67 -26.92 -25.69
C GLU A 106 29.42 -27.68 -26.17
N ALA A 107 28.31 -27.61 -25.41
CA ALA A 107 27.10 -28.39 -25.67
C ALA A 107 26.08 -27.71 -26.60
N LEU A 108 26.17 -26.40 -26.80
CA LEU A 108 25.20 -25.59 -27.58
C LEU A 108 25.93 -24.75 -28.62
N SER A 109 25.32 -24.53 -29.79
CA SER A 109 25.85 -23.57 -30.77
C SER A 109 25.71 -22.13 -30.28
N ASP A 110 26.61 -21.25 -30.72
CA ASP A 110 26.62 -19.83 -30.32
C ASP A 110 25.28 -19.12 -30.61
N ASP A 111 24.61 -19.45 -31.73
CA ASP A 111 23.29 -18.91 -32.07
C ASP A 111 22.22 -19.29 -31.04
N VAL A 112 22.17 -20.56 -30.64
CA VAL A 112 21.23 -21.05 -29.61
C VAL A 112 21.57 -20.43 -28.26
N LEU A 113 22.85 -20.36 -27.91
CA LEU A 113 23.31 -19.77 -26.65
C LEU A 113 22.93 -18.27 -26.57
N SER A 114 23.10 -17.53 -27.66
CA SER A 114 22.71 -16.12 -27.79
C SER A 114 21.20 -15.92 -27.57
N VAL A 115 20.36 -16.74 -28.21
CA VAL A 115 18.90 -16.71 -28.04
C VAL A 115 18.50 -17.00 -26.59
N LEU A 116 19.08 -18.03 -25.96
CA LEU A 116 18.82 -18.37 -24.56
C LEU A 116 19.26 -17.25 -23.60
N VAL A 117 20.38 -16.58 -23.88
CA VAL A 117 20.86 -15.41 -23.11
C VAL A 117 19.89 -14.23 -23.21
N GLU A 118 19.37 -13.91 -24.39
CA GLU A 118 18.40 -12.81 -24.57
C GLU A 118 17.04 -13.13 -23.94
N LEU A 119 16.59 -14.40 -23.95
CA LEU A 119 15.38 -14.84 -23.23
C LEU A 119 15.58 -14.78 -21.70
N CYS A 120 16.78 -15.06 -21.23
CA CYS A 120 17.16 -14.92 -19.82
C CYS A 120 17.14 -13.44 -19.37
N LYS A 121 17.72 -12.53 -20.18
CA LYS A 121 17.61 -11.07 -19.99
C LYS A 121 16.15 -10.61 -20.02
N SER A 122 15.36 -11.08 -20.98
CA SER A 122 13.93 -10.76 -21.14
C SER A 122 13.12 -11.18 -19.92
N THR A 123 13.39 -12.37 -19.35
CA THR A 123 12.78 -12.82 -18.10
C THR A 123 13.04 -11.82 -16.96
N ARG A 124 14.28 -11.37 -16.82
CA ARG A 124 14.71 -10.42 -15.77
C ARG A 124 14.11 -9.02 -15.93
N THR A 125 13.98 -8.52 -17.16
CA THR A 125 13.43 -7.18 -17.44
C THR A 125 11.90 -7.17 -17.43
N LEU A 126 11.25 -8.25 -17.85
CA LEU A 126 9.79 -8.37 -17.86
C LEU A 126 9.22 -8.63 -16.46
N MET A 127 9.83 -9.53 -15.68
CA MET A 127 9.28 -10.01 -14.41
C MET A 127 9.88 -9.34 -13.19
N ARG A 128 9.07 -9.15 -12.14
CA ARG A 128 9.48 -8.64 -10.82
C ARG A 128 10.21 -9.69 -9.99
N ILE A 129 9.86 -10.96 -10.16
CA ILE A 129 10.52 -12.09 -9.47
C ILE A 129 12.00 -12.09 -9.87
N LYS A 130 12.88 -12.25 -8.88
CA LYS A 130 14.32 -12.37 -9.09
C LYS A 130 14.66 -13.85 -8.89
N ILE A 131 15.09 -14.52 -9.96
CA ILE A 131 15.51 -15.91 -9.87
C ILE A 131 16.91 -15.95 -9.26
N GLU A 132 17.03 -16.48 -8.04
CA GLU A 132 18.31 -16.73 -7.40
C GLU A 132 18.50 -18.21 -7.03
N ASP A 133 17.44 -18.89 -6.59
CA ASP A 133 17.47 -20.33 -6.28
C ASP A 133 16.32 -21.14 -6.92
N SER A 134 16.28 -22.44 -6.64
CA SER A 134 15.29 -23.37 -7.22
C SER A 134 13.85 -23.01 -6.87
N SER A 135 13.60 -22.40 -5.69
CA SER A 135 12.26 -21.95 -5.32
C SER A 135 11.80 -20.83 -6.26
N ASP A 136 12.67 -19.84 -6.51
CA ASP A 136 12.37 -18.73 -7.41
C ASP A 136 12.19 -19.20 -8.87
N PHE A 137 13.01 -20.16 -9.32
CA PHE A 137 12.92 -20.75 -10.65
C PHE A 137 11.54 -21.41 -10.86
N ASN A 138 11.16 -22.33 -9.97
CA ASN A 138 9.86 -23.02 -10.03
C ASN A 138 8.69 -22.03 -9.88
N MET A 139 8.82 -21.00 -9.04
CA MET A 139 7.80 -19.96 -8.89
C MET A 139 7.63 -19.13 -10.16
N THR A 140 8.75 -18.77 -10.82
CA THR A 140 8.72 -17.95 -12.05
C THR A 140 8.15 -18.73 -13.23
N GLU A 141 8.56 -19.98 -13.43
CA GLU A 141 8.01 -20.87 -14.44
C GLU A 141 6.49 -21.04 -14.26
N LYS A 142 6.05 -21.36 -13.03
CA LYS A 142 4.62 -21.52 -12.73
C LYS A 142 3.83 -20.22 -12.94
N ALA A 143 4.42 -19.07 -12.62
CA ALA A 143 3.82 -17.76 -12.88
C ALA A 143 3.66 -17.49 -14.39
N ILE A 144 4.69 -17.77 -15.21
CA ILE A 144 4.63 -17.65 -16.67
C ILE A 144 3.56 -18.57 -17.26
N GLN A 145 3.49 -19.82 -16.79
CA GLN A 145 2.49 -20.78 -17.26
C GLN A 145 1.05 -20.31 -16.95
N GLN A 146 0.82 -19.82 -15.73
CA GLN A 146 -0.49 -19.31 -15.30
C GLN A 146 -0.86 -17.99 -16.00
N ALA A 147 0.12 -17.16 -16.34
CA ALA A 147 -0.07 -15.98 -17.16
C ALA A 147 -0.47 -16.36 -18.60
N LEU A 148 0.16 -17.38 -19.19
CA LEU A 148 -0.22 -17.89 -20.51
C LEU A 148 -1.63 -18.49 -20.53
N GLU A 149 -1.99 -19.35 -19.57
CA GLU A 149 -3.34 -19.90 -19.46
C GLU A 149 -4.42 -18.80 -19.46
N TYR A 150 -4.14 -17.69 -18.80
CA TYR A 150 -5.02 -16.51 -18.77
C TYR A 150 -5.01 -15.72 -20.08
N LEU A 151 -3.84 -15.43 -20.65
CA LEU A 151 -3.70 -14.69 -21.90
C LEU A 151 -4.31 -15.45 -23.08
N ASP A 152 -4.09 -16.77 -23.16
CA ASP A 152 -4.71 -17.67 -24.13
C ASP A 152 -6.24 -17.68 -23.95
N PHE A 153 -6.74 -17.73 -22.71
CA PHE A 153 -8.19 -17.64 -22.47
C PHE A 153 -8.79 -16.34 -23.02
N ILE A 154 -8.21 -15.17 -22.70
CA ILE A 154 -8.75 -13.89 -23.18
C ILE A 154 -8.50 -13.67 -24.67
N SER A 155 -7.44 -14.23 -25.26
CA SER A 155 -7.18 -14.20 -26.71
C SER A 155 -8.28 -14.97 -27.45
N ASN A 156 -8.52 -16.23 -27.03
CA ASN A 156 -9.59 -17.07 -27.57
C ASN A 156 -10.98 -16.44 -27.37
N ALA A 157 -11.28 -15.93 -26.17
CA ALA A 157 -12.54 -15.25 -25.89
C ALA A 157 -12.70 -13.92 -26.68
N SER A 158 -11.62 -13.33 -27.16
CA SER A 158 -11.64 -12.13 -28.00
C SER A 158 -11.58 -12.42 -29.50
N SER A 159 -11.54 -13.69 -29.93
CA SER A 159 -11.24 -14.10 -31.31
C SER A 159 -9.98 -13.41 -31.88
N ASP A 160 -8.94 -13.28 -31.04
CA ASP A 160 -7.66 -12.60 -31.30
C ASP A 160 -7.72 -11.10 -31.69
N PHE A 161 -8.89 -10.45 -31.55
CA PHE A 161 -9.05 -9.01 -31.75
C PHE A 161 -8.39 -8.23 -30.60
N PRO A 162 -7.30 -7.48 -30.83
CA PRO A 162 -6.50 -6.87 -29.76
C PRO A 162 -7.30 -5.94 -28.84
N GLU A 163 -8.22 -5.17 -29.40
CA GLU A 163 -9.06 -4.21 -28.67
C GLU A 163 -10.03 -4.92 -27.72
N THR A 164 -10.56 -6.08 -28.12
CA THR A 164 -11.45 -6.91 -27.31
C THR A 164 -10.66 -7.69 -26.27
N MET A 165 -9.49 -8.23 -26.62
CA MET A 165 -8.53 -8.84 -25.69
C MET A 165 -8.14 -7.84 -24.58
N PHE A 166 -7.86 -6.59 -24.98
CA PHE A 166 -7.50 -5.53 -24.04
C PHE A 166 -8.68 -5.11 -23.14
N LYS A 167 -9.92 -5.12 -23.65
CA LYS A 167 -11.11 -4.93 -22.81
C LYS A 167 -11.20 -6.03 -21.75
N PHE A 168 -11.07 -7.31 -22.11
CA PHE A 168 -11.06 -8.42 -21.14
C PHE A 168 -9.94 -8.28 -20.10
N TYR A 169 -8.76 -7.82 -20.53
CA TYR A 169 -7.62 -7.53 -19.66
C TYR A 169 -7.83 -6.34 -18.70
N MET A 170 -8.77 -5.45 -18.99
CA MET A 170 -9.04 -4.23 -18.20
C MET A 170 -10.30 -4.34 -17.32
N VAL A 171 -11.04 -5.46 -17.34
CA VAL A 171 -12.23 -5.64 -16.49
C VAL A 171 -11.82 -5.75 -15.01
N GLU A 172 -12.43 -4.97 -14.12
CA GLU A 172 -12.13 -5.03 -12.67
C GLU A 172 -13.16 -5.80 -11.83
N ASP A 173 -14.31 -6.18 -12.41
CA ASP A 173 -15.44 -6.76 -11.68
C ASP A 173 -16.10 -7.95 -12.42
N GLU A 174 -16.74 -8.82 -11.63
CA GLU A 174 -17.32 -10.07 -12.12
C GLU A 174 -18.55 -9.86 -13.01
N ALA A 175 -19.35 -8.81 -12.77
CA ALA A 175 -20.56 -8.55 -13.55
C ALA A 175 -20.21 -8.05 -14.97
N SER A 176 -19.23 -7.15 -15.10
CA SER A 176 -18.67 -6.73 -16.38
C SER A 176 -18.03 -7.89 -17.13
N LEU A 177 -17.31 -8.79 -16.44
CA LEU A 177 -16.70 -9.96 -17.06
C LEU A 177 -17.77 -10.94 -17.58
N LEU A 178 -18.79 -11.24 -16.77
CA LEU A 178 -19.94 -12.04 -17.16
C LEU A 178 -20.70 -11.44 -18.35
N LYS A 179 -20.89 -10.11 -18.38
CA LYS A 179 -21.53 -9.41 -19.50
C LYS A 179 -20.71 -9.54 -20.79
N MET A 180 -19.38 -9.45 -20.71
CA MET A 180 -18.50 -9.63 -21.87
C MET A 180 -18.42 -11.09 -22.37
N LEU A 181 -18.52 -12.06 -21.46
CA LEU A 181 -18.56 -13.49 -21.80
C LEU A 181 -19.94 -13.92 -22.33
N GLY A 182 -21.02 -13.38 -21.78
CA GLY A 182 -22.41 -13.69 -22.18
C GLY A 182 -22.87 -12.98 -23.46
N GLY A 183 -22.29 -11.82 -23.79
CA GLY A 183 -22.63 -11.04 -24.98
C GLY A 183 -22.16 -11.62 -26.32
N GLN A 184 -21.64 -12.85 -26.35
CA GLN A 184 -21.17 -13.52 -27.58
C GLN A 184 -22.26 -14.38 -28.25
N SER A 185 -23.43 -14.53 -27.62
CA SER A 185 -24.60 -15.13 -28.25
C SER A 185 -25.42 -14.07 -28.97
N SER A 186 -25.47 -14.18 -30.31
CA SER A 186 -26.25 -13.35 -31.25
C SER A 186 -25.58 -12.07 -31.78
N ALA A 187 -24.71 -12.26 -32.77
CA ALA A 187 -24.40 -11.22 -33.76
C ALA A 187 -25.39 -11.30 -34.94
N ALA A 188 -26.54 -10.61 -34.83
CA ALA A 188 -27.43 -10.31 -35.95
C ALA A 188 -28.40 -9.16 -35.61
N ALA A 189 -28.72 -8.35 -36.63
CA ALA A 189 -29.78 -7.33 -36.72
C ALA A 189 -29.52 -5.89 -36.16
N SER A 190 -29.27 -5.01 -37.13
CA SER A 190 -29.83 -3.65 -37.35
C SER A 190 -29.42 -2.43 -36.52
N ASP A 191 -28.93 -1.43 -37.25
CA ASP A 191 -28.91 0.00 -36.93
C ASP A 191 -30.29 0.60 -36.65
N GLU A 192 -30.37 1.57 -35.72
CA GLU A 192 -30.64 3.00 -36.03
C GLU A 192 -30.59 3.85 -34.72
N PRO A 193 -30.35 5.17 -34.78
CA PRO A 193 -30.05 6.00 -33.60
C PRO A 193 -31.18 6.97 -33.21
N VAL A 194 -31.63 6.93 -31.95
CA VAL A 194 -32.42 8.01 -31.34
C VAL A 194 -31.93 8.25 -29.91
N GLY A 195 -31.76 9.51 -29.52
CA GLY A 195 -31.25 9.90 -28.20
C GLY A 195 -32.32 10.17 -27.14
N ALA A 196 -31.87 10.87 -26.09
CA ALA A 196 -32.58 11.38 -24.91
C ALA A 196 -32.48 10.55 -23.60
N SER A 197 -32.41 11.31 -22.50
CA SER A 197 -32.51 10.91 -21.09
C SER A 197 -31.50 9.91 -20.52
N TYR A 198 -30.50 10.47 -19.83
CA TYR A 198 -29.78 9.79 -18.76
C TYR A 198 -30.70 9.62 -17.53
N SER A 199 -31.51 8.56 -17.52
CA SER A 199 -32.16 8.04 -16.31
C SER A 199 -31.53 6.70 -15.98
N GLY A 200 -30.89 6.61 -14.81
CA GLY A 200 -30.25 5.38 -14.37
C GLY A 200 -31.28 4.30 -14.02
N ALA A 201 -31.18 3.14 -14.67
CA ALA A 201 -31.53 1.84 -14.12
C ALA A 201 -30.18 1.09 -14.01
N GLU A 202 -29.72 0.67 -12.84
CA GLU A 202 -30.32 -0.37 -11.99
C GLU A 202 -30.71 -1.62 -12.80
N GLU A 203 -29.71 -2.43 -13.17
CA GLU A 203 -29.94 -3.84 -13.44
C GLU A 203 -28.68 -4.66 -13.08
N GLY A 204 -28.86 -5.60 -12.15
CA GLY A 204 -27.78 -6.18 -11.35
C GLY A 204 -28.16 -6.24 -9.88
N GLY A 205 -29.42 -6.62 -9.60
CA GLY A 205 -30.00 -6.63 -8.25
C GLY A 205 -29.35 -7.70 -7.38
N ALA A 206 -28.25 -7.33 -6.72
CA ALA A 206 -27.90 -7.95 -5.45
C ALA A 206 -29.07 -7.71 -4.50
N GLU A 207 -29.74 -8.77 -4.07
CA GLU A 207 -30.83 -8.72 -3.10
C GLU A 207 -30.25 -8.35 -1.73
N PHE A 208 -29.99 -7.06 -1.53
CA PHE A 208 -29.41 -6.54 -0.30
C PHE A 208 -30.34 -6.86 0.85
N SER A 209 -29.80 -7.52 1.88
CA SER A 209 -30.59 -7.90 3.06
C SER A 209 -31.27 -6.66 3.64
N PRO A 210 -32.60 -6.71 3.91
CA PRO A 210 -33.33 -5.53 4.34
C PRO A 210 -32.79 -5.01 5.66
N LEU A 211 -32.88 -3.68 5.84
CA LEU A 211 -32.41 -3.01 7.04
C LEU A 211 -33.11 -3.60 8.29
N PRO A 212 -32.36 -4.09 9.31
CA PRO A 212 -32.97 -4.63 10.51
C PRO A 212 -33.77 -3.58 11.29
N SER A 213 -34.76 -4.03 12.07
CA SER A 213 -35.44 -3.17 13.05
C SER A 213 -34.44 -2.55 14.02
N GLU A 214 -34.71 -1.33 14.52
CA GLU A 214 -33.81 -0.60 15.43
C GLU A 214 -33.41 -1.46 16.66
N SER A 215 -34.35 -2.27 17.18
CA SER A 215 -34.13 -3.23 18.27
C SER A 215 -33.12 -4.36 17.96
N ARG A 216 -32.92 -4.71 16.69
CA ARG A 216 -32.00 -5.78 16.25
C ARG A 216 -30.72 -5.24 15.61
N LEU A 217 -30.71 -3.99 15.18
CA LEU A 217 -29.64 -3.37 14.40
C LEU A 217 -28.25 -3.53 15.04
N GLU A 218 -28.08 -3.24 16.33
CA GLU A 218 -26.76 -3.35 16.98
C GLU A 218 -26.25 -4.81 17.00
N GLY A 219 -27.13 -5.77 17.29
CA GLY A 219 -26.77 -7.19 17.32
C GLY A 219 -26.40 -7.73 15.94
N GLU A 220 -27.11 -7.29 14.91
CA GLU A 220 -26.87 -7.70 13.52
C GLU A 220 -25.60 -7.06 12.96
N VAL A 221 -25.36 -5.76 13.25
CA VAL A 221 -24.08 -5.09 12.94
C VAL A 221 -22.91 -5.80 13.62
N ARG A 222 -23.06 -6.20 14.90
CA ARG A 222 -22.03 -6.97 15.62
C ARG A 222 -21.77 -8.33 14.95
N ARG A 223 -22.82 -9.05 14.53
CA ARG A 223 -22.71 -10.34 13.82
C ARG A 223 -21.95 -10.19 12.50
N LEU A 224 -22.34 -9.22 11.67
CA LEU A 224 -21.66 -8.94 10.40
C LEU A 224 -20.22 -8.47 10.61
N ALA A 225 -19.96 -7.64 11.62
CA ALA A 225 -18.61 -7.17 11.95
C ALA A 225 -17.66 -8.34 12.30
N MET A 226 -18.12 -9.31 13.11
CA MET A 226 -17.35 -10.52 13.40
C MET A 226 -17.05 -11.32 12.12
N LEU A 227 -18.07 -11.56 11.28
CA LEU A 227 -17.93 -12.25 9.98
C LEU A 227 -16.87 -11.56 9.10
N CYS A 228 -16.98 -10.23 8.90
CA CYS A 228 -16.02 -9.45 8.11
C CYS A 228 -14.57 -9.64 8.57
N SER A 229 -14.32 -9.76 9.87
CA SER A 229 -12.98 -9.93 10.44
C SER A 229 -12.47 -11.37 10.50
N SER A 230 -13.32 -12.37 10.29
CA SER A 230 -12.94 -13.77 10.49
C SER A 230 -12.00 -14.27 9.39
N ALA A 231 -10.92 -14.95 9.80
CA ALA A 231 -9.99 -15.60 8.87
C ALA A 231 -10.50 -16.95 8.33
N SER A 232 -11.51 -17.56 8.99
CA SER A 232 -12.12 -18.82 8.53
C SER A 232 -13.15 -18.61 7.42
N GLU A 233 -13.72 -17.40 7.32
CA GLU A 233 -14.80 -17.09 6.38
C GLU A 233 -14.29 -16.82 4.97
N ALA A 234 -15.07 -17.25 3.98
CA ALA A 234 -14.73 -17.06 2.58
C ALA A 234 -14.66 -15.56 2.22
N ALA A 235 -13.72 -15.20 1.34
CA ALA A 235 -13.49 -13.80 0.95
C ALA A 235 -14.74 -13.13 0.36
N GLY A 236 -15.56 -13.88 -0.39
CA GLY A 236 -16.83 -13.40 -0.95
C GLY A 236 -17.86 -13.06 0.13
N GLU A 237 -18.02 -13.92 1.14
CA GLU A 237 -18.99 -13.68 2.24
C GLU A 237 -18.56 -12.49 3.12
N ARG A 238 -17.25 -12.36 3.37
CA ARG A 238 -16.68 -11.19 4.05
C ARG A 238 -16.90 -9.90 3.27
N LEU A 239 -16.78 -9.93 1.94
CA LEU A 239 -17.07 -8.80 1.07
C LEU A 239 -18.57 -8.44 1.07
N LYS A 240 -19.46 -9.43 0.90
CA LYS A 240 -20.91 -9.24 0.99
C LYS A 240 -21.32 -8.62 2.33
N ALA A 241 -20.77 -9.11 3.44
CA ALA A 241 -21.06 -8.55 4.76
C ALA A 241 -20.65 -7.06 4.90
N LEU A 242 -19.51 -6.65 4.31
CA LEU A 242 -19.12 -5.24 4.25
C LEU A 242 -20.04 -4.41 3.33
N GLN A 243 -20.50 -4.97 2.21
CA GLN A 243 -21.45 -4.32 1.30
C GLN A 243 -22.84 -4.12 1.95
N VAL A 244 -23.33 -5.13 2.68
CA VAL A 244 -24.57 -5.03 3.47
C VAL A 244 -24.45 -3.98 4.57
N LEU A 245 -23.32 -3.94 5.29
CA LEU A 245 -23.07 -2.90 6.28
C LEU A 245 -23.05 -1.50 5.66
N ASP A 246 -22.35 -1.30 4.54
CA ASP A 246 -22.28 -0.01 3.82
C ASP A 246 -23.65 0.44 3.28
N HIS A 247 -24.43 -0.48 2.72
CA HIS A 247 -25.82 -0.22 2.33
C HIS A 247 -26.68 0.20 3.53
N TRP A 248 -26.63 -0.52 4.66
CA TRP A 248 -27.36 -0.15 5.87
C TRP A 248 -26.92 1.20 6.43
N PHE A 249 -25.61 1.47 6.49
CA PHE A 249 -25.09 2.76 6.97
C PHE A 249 -25.35 3.92 6.01
N THR A 250 -25.63 3.65 4.74
CA THR A 250 -26.12 4.67 3.79
C THR A 250 -27.62 4.92 4.00
N SER A 251 -28.43 3.85 4.13
CA SER A 251 -29.90 3.94 4.16
C SER A 251 -30.53 4.20 5.53
N LEU A 252 -29.79 4.02 6.64
CA LEU A 252 -30.33 4.24 7.99
C LEU A 252 -30.79 5.69 8.20
N PRO A 253 -32.00 5.97 8.73
CA PRO A 253 -32.44 7.34 9.05
C PRO A 253 -31.47 8.07 9.97
N VAL A 254 -31.30 9.38 9.77
CA VAL A 254 -30.28 10.21 10.44
C VAL A 254 -30.38 10.12 11.97
N ASP A 255 -31.59 10.23 12.52
CA ASP A 255 -31.82 10.20 13.97
C ASP A 255 -31.44 8.84 14.58
N ILE A 256 -31.80 7.74 13.92
CA ILE A 256 -31.47 6.37 14.35
C ILE A 256 -29.95 6.16 14.28
N PHE A 257 -29.31 6.63 13.20
CA PHE A 257 -27.87 6.59 13.02
C PHE A 257 -27.14 7.35 14.14
N HIS A 258 -27.48 8.63 14.39
CA HIS A 258 -26.80 9.43 15.43
C HIS A 258 -26.98 8.87 16.85
N ARG A 259 -28.18 8.35 17.20
CA ARG A 259 -28.40 7.70 18.50
C ARG A 259 -27.58 6.42 18.70
N SER A 260 -27.38 5.64 17.64
CA SER A 260 -26.82 4.29 17.73
C SER A 260 -25.33 4.19 17.38
N ILE A 261 -24.77 5.15 16.64
CA ILE A 261 -23.45 5.00 15.99
C ILE A 261 -22.30 4.78 16.96
N ARG A 262 -22.33 5.39 18.16
CA ARG A 262 -21.30 5.18 19.19
C ARG A 262 -21.19 3.70 19.62
N ARG A 263 -22.31 2.97 19.67
CA ARG A 263 -22.35 1.53 19.99
C ARG A 263 -22.02 0.66 18.77
N MET A 264 -22.47 1.05 17.58
CA MET A 264 -22.13 0.32 16.35
C MET A 264 -20.62 0.38 16.04
N VAL A 265 -19.97 1.53 16.25
CA VAL A 265 -18.53 1.69 16.00
C VAL A 265 -17.67 0.93 17.01
N SER A 266 -18.11 0.70 18.26
CA SER A 266 -17.32 -0.14 19.18
C SER A 266 -17.19 -1.58 18.69
N HIS A 267 -18.21 -2.11 17.99
CA HIS A 267 -18.16 -3.42 17.34
C HIS A 267 -17.40 -3.41 16.00
N LEU A 268 -17.48 -2.31 15.24
CA LEU A 268 -16.86 -2.20 13.91
C LEU A 268 -15.39 -1.77 13.90
N SER A 269 -14.91 -1.07 14.94
CA SER A 269 -13.59 -0.44 14.95
C SER A 269 -12.45 -1.42 14.66
N GLY A 270 -12.43 -2.58 15.33
CA GLY A 270 -11.45 -3.64 15.10
C GLY A 270 -11.61 -4.32 13.73
N PRO A 271 -12.80 -4.85 13.40
CA PRO A 271 -13.05 -5.48 12.11
C PRO A 271 -12.72 -4.64 10.88
N LEU A 272 -13.05 -3.34 10.89
CA LEU A 272 -12.69 -2.45 9.78
C LEU A 272 -11.18 -2.21 9.67
N VAL A 273 -10.42 -2.28 10.77
CA VAL A 273 -8.95 -2.26 10.71
C VAL A 273 -8.41 -3.52 10.04
N VAL A 274 -8.95 -4.69 10.36
CA VAL A 274 -8.55 -5.96 9.73
C VAL A 274 -8.84 -5.93 8.24
N CYS A 275 -10.05 -5.49 7.84
CA CYS A 275 -10.46 -5.48 6.44
C CYS A 275 -9.72 -4.41 5.61
N ALA A 276 -9.55 -3.19 6.14
CA ALA A 276 -8.79 -2.13 5.46
C ALA A 276 -7.29 -2.47 5.35
N GLY A 277 -6.76 -3.31 6.24
CA GLY A 277 -5.39 -3.84 6.19
C GLY A 277 -5.21 -5.09 5.32
N GLU A 278 -6.26 -5.62 4.69
CA GLU A 278 -6.17 -6.88 3.95
C GLU A 278 -5.51 -6.72 2.57
N LYS A 279 -4.72 -7.72 2.16
CA LYS A 279 -4.04 -7.77 0.85
C LYS A 279 -5.00 -7.89 -0.34
N ARG A 280 -6.25 -8.31 -0.12
CA ARG A 280 -7.28 -8.47 -1.17
C ARG A 280 -7.92 -7.12 -1.46
N SER A 281 -7.66 -6.59 -2.65
CA SER A 281 -8.12 -5.25 -3.06
C SER A 281 -9.63 -5.02 -2.86
N ALA A 282 -10.49 -5.99 -3.24
CA ALA A 282 -11.94 -5.84 -3.09
C ALA A 282 -12.39 -5.57 -1.65
N ILE A 283 -11.92 -6.38 -0.68
CA ILE A 283 -12.27 -6.24 0.74
C ILE A 283 -11.70 -4.94 1.32
N CYS A 284 -10.43 -4.62 0.99
CA CYS A 284 -9.79 -3.39 1.41
C CYS A 284 -10.55 -2.15 0.90
N ARG A 285 -10.90 -2.11 -0.41
CA ARG A 285 -11.67 -1.02 -1.02
C ARG A 285 -13.05 -0.87 -0.37
N GLN A 286 -13.78 -1.96 -0.14
CA GLN A 286 -15.11 -1.89 0.48
C GLN A 286 -15.04 -1.45 1.94
N ALA A 287 -14.03 -1.88 2.70
CA ALA A 287 -13.80 -1.39 4.06
C ALA A 287 -13.45 0.12 4.08
N CYS A 288 -12.67 0.60 3.11
CA CYS A 288 -12.37 2.02 2.94
C CYS A 288 -13.61 2.83 2.56
N ALA A 289 -14.47 2.31 1.67
CA ALA A 289 -15.75 2.91 1.31
C ALA A 289 -16.65 3.06 2.54
N LEU A 290 -16.85 1.97 3.30
CA LEU A 290 -17.63 2.00 4.54
C LEU A 290 -17.04 2.96 5.59
N ILE A 291 -15.72 3.04 5.76
CA ILE A 291 -15.09 4.06 6.63
C ILE A 291 -15.41 5.48 6.14
N ALA A 292 -15.40 5.72 4.82
CA ALA A 292 -15.76 7.01 4.23
C ALA A 292 -17.26 7.34 4.40
N THR A 293 -18.16 6.37 4.21
CA THR A 293 -19.60 6.48 4.46
C THR A 293 -19.87 6.87 5.91
N LEU A 294 -19.24 6.16 6.86
CA LEU A 294 -19.34 6.48 8.28
C LEU A 294 -18.82 7.90 8.56
N ALA A 295 -17.63 8.25 8.07
CA ALA A 295 -17.05 9.58 8.28
C ALA A 295 -17.93 10.72 7.73
N GLY A 296 -18.54 10.55 6.55
CA GLY A 296 -19.43 11.54 5.95
C GLY A 296 -20.77 11.72 6.68
N ARG A 297 -21.19 10.75 7.50
CA ARG A 297 -22.49 10.78 8.22
C ARG A 297 -22.38 11.10 9.71
N ILE A 298 -21.22 10.88 10.33
CA ILE A 298 -20.99 11.14 11.76
C ILE A 298 -20.78 12.66 11.96
N PRO A 299 -21.59 13.34 12.80
CA PRO A 299 -21.34 14.72 13.18
C PRO A 299 -20.01 14.84 13.90
N SER A 300 -19.22 15.87 13.56
CA SER A 300 -17.89 16.11 14.14
C SER A 300 -17.89 16.10 15.68
N SER A 301 -18.93 16.66 16.30
CA SER A 301 -19.14 16.69 17.75
C SER A 301 -19.20 15.31 18.42
N LEU A 302 -19.54 14.24 17.70
CA LEU A 302 -19.58 12.88 18.26
C LEU A 302 -18.18 12.27 18.41
N TYR A 303 -17.16 12.78 17.71
CA TYR A 303 -15.77 12.26 17.77
C TYR A 303 -14.99 12.66 19.03
N ASN A 304 -15.44 13.70 19.75
CA ASN A 304 -14.69 14.27 20.88
C ASN A 304 -14.34 13.25 21.97
N GLU A 305 -15.22 12.26 22.21
CA GLU A 305 -15.07 11.27 23.29
C GLU A 305 -15.56 9.86 22.90
N GLY A 306 -15.05 8.86 23.61
CA GLY A 306 -15.55 7.48 23.56
C GLY A 306 -15.06 6.65 22.34
N PRO A 307 -15.84 5.65 21.90
CA PRO A 307 -15.39 4.69 20.88
C PRO A 307 -14.99 5.31 19.54
N LEU A 308 -15.55 6.48 19.19
CA LEU A 308 -15.29 7.17 17.93
C LEU A 308 -13.88 7.78 17.85
N SER A 309 -13.36 8.37 18.92
CA SER A 309 -11.98 8.91 18.95
C SER A 309 -10.95 7.79 18.82
N VAL A 310 -11.18 6.67 19.52
CA VAL A 310 -10.35 5.47 19.46
C VAL A 310 -10.39 4.84 18.07
N ALA A 311 -11.57 4.73 17.46
CA ALA A 311 -11.72 4.19 16.11
C ALA A 311 -10.99 5.04 15.07
N LEU A 312 -11.12 6.37 15.14
CA LEU A 312 -10.48 7.31 14.23
C LEU A 312 -8.94 7.23 14.25
N SER A 313 -8.32 7.04 15.42
CA SER A 313 -6.87 6.79 15.52
C SER A 313 -6.47 5.44 14.87
N LYS A 314 -7.21 4.37 15.16
CA LYS A 314 -6.99 3.04 14.59
C LYS A 314 -7.16 3.01 13.06
N TRP A 315 -8.21 3.64 12.54
CA TRP A 315 -8.47 3.74 11.10
C TRP A 315 -7.40 4.57 10.40
N CYS A 316 -6.97 5.70 10.96
CA CYS A 316 -5.84 6.48 10.44
C CYS A 316 -4.57 5.61 10.29
N SER A 317 -4.18 4.88 11.35
CA SER A 317 -2.98 4.03 11.37
C SER A 317 -2.98 2.95 10.28
N VAL A 318 -4.12 2.34 9.97
CA VAL A 318 -4.19 1.30 8.91
C VAL A 318 -4.28 1.92 7.51
N LEU A 319 -5.09 2.96 7.33
CA LEU A 319 -5.26 3.58 6.02
C LEU A 319 -3.94 4.23 5.53
N LEU A 320 -3.16 4.84 6.43
CA LEU A 320 -1.85 5.42 6.09
C LEU A 320 -0.87 4.39 5.51
N ARG A 321 -0.97 3.12 5.90
CA ARG A 321 -0.17 2.02 5.31
C ARG A 321 -0.60 1.70 3.88
N GLY A 322 -1.86 1.96 3.53
CA GLY A 322 -2.40 1.73 2.20
C GLY A 322 -2.09 2.85 1.19
N VAL A 323 -1.99 4.11 1.63
CA VAL A 323 -1.84 5.30 0.77
C VAL A 323 -0.67 5.22 -0.23
N PHE A 324 0.37 4.45 0.09
CA PHE A 324 1.58 4.33 -0.73
C PHE A 324 1.86 2.90 -1.23
N VAL A 325 0.88 2.00 -1.21
CA VAL A 325 1.06 0.65 -1.81
C VAL A 325 1.09 0.71 -3.33
N THR A 326 1.68 -0.31 -3.95
CA THR A 326 1.80 -0.42 -5.41
C THR A 326 0.48 -0.70 -6.13
N VAL A 327 -0.55 -1.18 -5.43
CA VAL A 327 -1.89 -1.40 -5.97
C VAL A 327 -2.66 -0.08 -5.96
N THR A 328 -2.72 0.59 -7.12
CA THR A 328 -3.33 1.92 -7.28
C THR A 328 -4.74 2.03 -6.70
N ALA A 329 -5.56 0.98 -6.86
CA ALA A 329 -6.94 0.99 -6.38
C ALA A 329 -7.04 0.96 -4.83
N ILE A 330 -6.08 0.32 -4.14
CA ILE A 330 -5.97 0.36 -2.67
C ILE A 330 -5.45 1.73 -2.23
N ALA A 331 -4.40 2.24 -2.88
CA ALA A 331 -3.84 3.55 -2.57
C ALA A 331 -4.88 4.68 -2.73
N HIS A 332 -5.69 4.63 -3.79
CA HIS A 332 -6.78 5.58 -4.03
C HIS A 332 -7.93 5.45 -3.01
N ALA A 333 -8.35 4.22 -2.68
CA ALA A 333 -9.43 4.00 -1.71
C ALA A 333 -9.02 4.44 -0.29
N THR A 334 -7.78 4.14 0.11
CA THR A 334 -7.26 4.53 1.43
C THR A 334 -7.01 6.03 1.54
N ASP A 335 -6.49 6.68 0.49
CA ASP A 335 -6.39 8.13 0.39
C ASP A 335 -7.76 8.82 0.47
N THR A 336 -8.76 8.30 -0.25
CA THR A 336 -10.14 8.82 -0.22
C THR A 336 -10.77 8.65 1.16
N ALA A 337 -10.57 7.51 1.81
CA ALA A 337 -11.08 7.26 3.17
C ALA A 337 -10.42 8.17 4.22
N ILE A 338 -9.12 8.46 4.12
CA ILE A 338 -8.46 9.43 5.02
C ILE A 338 -9.00 10.83 4.77
N ARG A 339 -9.13 11.28 3.51
CA ARG A 339 -9.72 12.60 3.21
C ARG A 339 -11.13 12.72 3.80
N SER A 340 -11.97 11.71 3.64
CA SER A 340 -13.30 11.66 4.26
C SER A 340 -13.26 11.68 5.80
N LEU A 341 -12.32 10.97 6.44
CA LEU A 341 -12.12 11.04 7.89
C LEU A 341 -11.66 12.42 8.37
N VAL A 342 -10.76 13.08 7.64
CA VAL A 342 -10.28 14.43 7.96
C VAL A 342 -11.43 15.43 7.94
N VAL A 343 -12.24 15.41 6.86
CA VAL A 343 -13.38 16.32 6.70
C VAL A 343 -14.49 16.00 7.70
N GLY A 344 -14.92 14.75 7.80
CA GLY A 344 -16.02 14.32 8.67
C GLY A 344 -15.74 14.51 10.17
N SER A 345 -14.49 14.35 10.59
CA SER A 345 -14.08 14.62 11.98
C SER A 345 -13.74 16.08 12.27
N ALA A 346 -13.93 16.99 11.30
CA ALA A 346 -13.52 18.40 11.38
C ALA A 346 -12.05 18.57 11.83
N GLY A 347 -11.14 17.72 11.33
CA GLY A 347 -9.72 17.78 11.65
C GLY A 347 -9.36 17.41 13.11
N HIS A 348 -10.08 16.46 13.71
CA HIS A 348 -9.96 16.09 15.14
C HIS A 348 -8.50 15.78 15.61
N PRO A 349 -8.07 16.19 16.83
CA PRO A 349 -6.66 16.09 17.27
C PRO A 349 -6.08 14.69 17.30
N HIS A 350 -6.89 13.66 17.57
CA HIS A 350 -6.44 12.26 17.53
C HIS A 350 -6.07 11.81 16.10
N LEU A 351 -6.73 12.38 15.07
CA LEU A 351 -6.43 12.09 13.67
C LEU A 351 -5.13 12.77 13.28
N LEU A 352 -5.01 14.06 13.60
CA LEU A 352 -3.81 14.87 13.39
C LEU A 352 -2.57 14.20 14.02
N LYS A 353 -2.67 13.74 15.26
CA LYS A 353 -1.57 13.02 15.93
C LYS A 353 -1.13 11.80 15.10
N GLY A 354 -2.08 10.96 14.67
CA GLY A 354 -1.78 9.80 13.81
C GLY A 354 -1.12 10.18 12.46
N LEU A 355 -1.49 11.33 11.88
CA LEU A 355 -0.86 11.86 10.67
C LEU A 355 0.58 12.33 10.92
N VAL A 356 0.84 13.01 12.04
CA VAL A 356 2.18 13.46 12.46
C VAL A 356 3.09 12.28 12.84
N ASP A 357 2.55 11.27 13.52
CA ASP A 357 3.25 10.03 13.83
C ASP A 357 3.62 9.29 12.52
N GLY A 358 2.67 9.15 11.60
CA GLY A 358 2.90 8.55 10.26
C GLY A 358 3.93 9.32 9.43
N LEU A 359 3.93 10.66 9.49
CA LEU A 359 4.92 11.52 8.84
C LEU A 359 6.32 11.41 9.49
N SER A 360 6.38 11.11 10.79
CA SER A 360 7.63 11.01 11.55
C SER A 360 8.29 9.63 11.40
N MET A 361 7.49 8.57 11.35
CA MET A 361 7.97 7.20 11.09
C MET A 361 8.20 6.92 9.59
N GLY A 362 7.54 7.68 8.71
CA GLY A 362 7.58 7.47 7.26
C GLY A 362 8.86 7.96 6.56
N SER A 363 9.58 7.05 5.91
CA SER A 363 10.62 7.38 4.92
C SER A 363 10.08 7.56 3.50
N HIS A 364 8.93 6.96 3.17
CA HIS A 364 8.40 6.91 1.81
C HIS A 364 7.96 8.31 1.32
N PRO A 365 8.41 8.78 0.14
CA PRO A 365 8.08 10.12 -0.37
C PRO A 365 6.58 10.37 -0.48
N GLU A 366 5.81 9.44 -1.06
CA GLU A 366 4.35 9.64 -1.23
C GLU A 366 3.63 9.75 0.12
N LEU A 367 4.03 8.96 1.13
CA LEU A 367 3.45 9.05 2.47
C LEU A 367 3.69 10.43 3.08
N ARG A 368 4.91 10.97 2.94
CA ARG A 368 5.25 12.32 3.42
C ARG A 368 4.40 13.39 2.75
N ARG A 369 4.28 13.35 1.41
CA ARG A 369 3.44 14.27 0.63
C ARG A 369 1.98 14.23 1.11
N ARG A 370 1.44 13.03 1.24
CA ARG A 370 0.04 12.79 1.63
C ARG A 370 -0.23 13.21 3.06
N CYS A 371 0.59 12.80 4.04
CA CYS A 371 0.45 13.25 5.42
C CYS A 371 0.50 14.78 5.57
N LEU A 372 1.42 15.48 4.87
CA LEU A 372 1.47 16.94 4.90
C LEU A 372 0.19 17.56 4.33
N GLY A 373 -0.33 17.04 3.21
CA GLY A 373 -1.61 17.47 2.66
C GLY A 373 -2.80 17.20 3.59
N TYR A 374 -2.83 16.04 4.25
CA TYR A 374 -3.87 15.69 5.22
C TYR A 374 -3.79 16.58 6.47
N ILE A 375 -2.59 16.93 6.94
CA ILE A 375 -2.37 17.88 8.05
C ILE A 375 -2.90 19.27 7.68
N ALA A 376 -2.59 19.76 6.47
CA ALA A 376 -3.13 21.03 5.99
C ALA A 376 -4.68 20.99 5.92
N LEU A 377 -5.24 19.89 5.42
CA LEU A 377 -6.69 19.69 5.35
C LEU A 377 -7.34 19.60 6.74
N CYS A 378 -6.71 18.95 7.74
CA CYS A 378 -7.17 18.97 9.13
C CYS A 378 -7.27 20.40 9.68
N LEU A 379 -6.26 21.23 9.42
CA LEU A 379 -6.21 22.60 9.93
C LEU A 379 -7.28 23.50 9.27
N VAL A 380 -7.58 23.29 7.98
CA VAL A 380 -8.71 23.98 7.32
C VAL A 380 -10.06 23.44 7.80
N ALA A 381 -10.22 22.12 7.94
CA ALA A 381 -11.46 21.48 8.41
C ALA A 381 -11.84 21.85 9.85
N SER A 382 -10.85 22.17 10.69
CA SER A 382 -11.03 22.66 12.07
C SER A 382 -11.09 24.19 12.18
N GLN A 383 -10.88 24.92 11.08
CA GLN A 383 -10.66 26.38 11.05
C GLN A 383 -9.60 26.88 12.07
N GLY A 384 -8.70 25.99 12.52
CA GLY A 384 -7.77 26.23 13.63
C GLY A 384 -8.39 26.28 15.03
N GLU A 385 -9.72 26.25 15.19
CA GLU A 385 -10.40 26.42 16.49
C GLU A 385 -9.97 25.36 17.50
N THR A 386 -9.89 24.09 17.08
CA THR A 386 -9.49 22.95 17.92
C THR A 386 -8.03 23.03 18.41
N TYR A 387 -7.26 23.99 17.89
CA TYR A 387 -5.82 24.18 18.17
C TYR A 387 -5.51 25.58 18.73
N GLY A 388 -6.47 26.51 18.76
CA GLY A 388 -6.25 27.88 19.23
C GLY A 388 -6.61 28.14 20.70
N GLY A 389 -7.49 27.34 21.30
CA GLY A 389 -8.22 27.72 22.53
C GLY A 389 -7.55 27.45 23.89
N VAL A 390 -6.49 26.63 23.96
CA VAL A 390 -5.88 26.17 25.23
C VAL A 390 -4.35 26.12 25.08
N ASP A 391 -3.59 26.15 26.17
CA ASP A 391 -2.11 26.08 26.12
C ASP A 391 -1.57 24.80 25.45
N SER A 392 -2.32 23.70 25.50
CA SER A 392 -2.05 22.48 24.72
C SER A 392 -2.16 22.71 23.21
N GLY A 393 -3.07 23.58 22.76
CA GLY A 393 -3.25 23.98 21.37
C GLY A 393 -2.07 24.80 20.84
N LYS A 394 -1.57 25.76 21.63
CA LYS A 394 -0.35 26.53 21.29
C LYS A 394 0.86 25.62 21.09
N LEU A 395 1.01 24.60 21.93
CA LEU A 395 2.06 23.60 21.80
C LEU A 395 1.92 22.81 20.49
N ALA A 396 0.72 22.34 20.16
CA ALA A 396 0.45 21.65 18.89
C ALA A 396 0.73 22.55 17.67
N VAL A 397 0.33 23.82 17.70
CA VAL A 397 0.64 24.81 16.64
C VAL A 397 2.16 24.98 16.47
N GLN A 398 2.93 25.04 17.57
CA GLN A 398 4.39 25.15 17.52
C GLN A 398 5.06 23.88 16.97
N GLU A 399 4.57 22.69 17.34
CA GLU A 399 5.02 21.41 16.79
C GLU A 399 4.73 21.32 15.29
N LEU A 400 3.50 21.62 14.85
CA LEU A 400 3.13 21.64 13.42
C LEU A 400 3.94 22.67 12.62
N THR A 401 4.20 23.85 13.19
CA THR A 401 5.08 24.86 12.58
C THR A 401 6.48 24.30 12.38
N THR A 402 7.02 23.61 13.39
CA THR A 402 8.35 22.96 13.31
C THR A 402 8.38 21.86 12.26
N VAL A 403 7.31 21.06 12.15
CA VAL A 403 7.13 20.04 11.10
C VAL A 403 7.08 20.68 9.72
N ALA A 404 6.30 21.75 9.52
CA ALA A 404 6.20 22.46 8.25
C ALA A 404 7.57 23.02 7.84
N MET A 405 8.27 23.75 8.72
CA MET A 405 9.63 24.26 8.46
C MET A 405 10.59 23.14 8.05
N LYS A 406 10.64 22.03 8.80
CA LYS A 406 11.50 20.87 8.51
C LYS A 406 11.25 20.29 7.11
N TYR A 407 9.99 20.20 6.68
CA TYR A 407 9.62 19.63 5.38
C TYR A 407 9.57 20.64 4.22
N MET A 408 9.70 21.94 4.49
CA MET A 408 9.99 22.95 3.45
C MET A 408 11.42 22.84 2.93
N ASP A 409 12.37 22.45 3.78
CA ASP A 409 13.78 22.24 3.40
C ASP A 409 14.08 20.79 2.95
N MET A 410 13.20 19.82 3.25
CA MET A 410 13.46 18.38 3.08
C MET A 410 12.42 17.67 2.20
N GLY A 411 12.89 16.80 1.30
CA GLY A 411 12.05 15.95 0.44
C GLY A 411 12.06 16.35 -1.03
N ASP A 412 11.09 15.87 -1.80
CA ASP A 412 10.91 16.27 -3.20
C ASP A 412 10.16 17.61 -3.33
N THR A 413 10.03 18.13 -4.56
CA THR A 413 9.35 19.42 -4.83
C THR A 413 7.90 19.46 -4.36
N ASN A 414 7.18 18.33 -4.47
CA ASN A 414 5.77 18.24 -4.08
C ASN A 414 5.63 18.12 -2.55
N CYS A 415 6.56 17.43 -1.89
CA CYS A 415 6.69 17.39 -0.43
C CYS A 415 6.89 18.80 0.14
N ARG A 416 7.79 19.58 -0.46
CA ARG A 416 8.00 20.99 -0.10
C ARG A 416 6.77 21.87 -0.35
N LYS A 417 6.02 21.65 -1.44
CA LYS A 417 4.73 22.35 -1.70
C LYS A 417 3.70 22.03 -0.62
N MET A 418 3.54 20.76 -0.24
CA MET A 418 2.62 20.37 0.84
C MET A 418 3.05 20.95 2.21
N ALA A 419 4.36 21.02 2.49
CA ALA A 419 4.86 21.67 3.70
C ALA A 419 4.59 23.18 3.73
N ARG A 420 4.73 23.88 2.58
CA ARG A 420 4.33 25.28 2.45
C ARG A 420 2.82 25.46 2.62
N ALA A 421 1.99 24.56 2.09
CA ALA A 421 0.55 24.59 2.31
C ALA A 421 0.20 24.49 3.80
N VAL A 422 0.83 23.57 4.56
CA VAL A 422 0.67 23.52 6.04
C VAL A 422 1.06 24.86 6.67
N PHE A 423 2.20 25.45 6.28
CA PHE A 423 2.65 26.74 6.80
C PHE A 423 1.66 27.89 6.52
N ILE A 424 1.16 27.99 5.29
CA ILE A 424 0.17 28.99 4.87
C ILE A 424 -1.11 28.88 5.72
N VAL A 425 -1.60 27.66 5.94
CA VAL A 425 -2.80 27.42 6.78
C VAL A 425 -2.53 27.80 8.25
N LEU A 426 -1.37 27.45 8.80
CA LEU A 426 -0.97 27.84 10.16
C LEU A 426 -0.86 29.37 10.31
N THR A 427 -0.29 30.08 9.35
CA THR A 427 -0.27 31.54 9.34
C THR A 427 -1.68 32.13 9.25
N ARG A 428 -2.58 31.54 8.44
CA ARG A 428 -3.96 32.02 8.25
C ARG A 428 -4.85 31.89 9.49
N PHE A 429 -4.77 30.76 10.20
CA PHE A 429 -5.70 30.43 11.30
C PHE A 429 -5.10 30.55 12.70
N ALA A 430 -3.80 30.25 12.86
CA ALA A 430 -3.11 30.31 14.15
C ALA A 430 -2.20 31.55 14.29
N GLY A 431 -2.20 32.46 13.31
CA GLY A 431 -1.43 33.71 13.38
C GLY A 431 0.09 33.52 13.41
N VAL A 432 0.58 32.36 12.94
CA VAL A 432 2.01 32.03 12.99
C VAL A 432 2.81 32.94 12.07
N VAL A 433 3.61 33.84 12.66
CA VAL A 433 4.58 34.69 11.98
C VAL A 433 5.98 34.17 12.28
N MET A 434 6.64 33.58 11.28
CA MET A 434 8.00 33.06 11.38
C MET A 434 8.86 33.58 10.22
N ALA A 435 10.08 33.99 10.53
CA ALA A 435 11.03 34.47 9.53
C ALA A 435 11.56 33.29 8.68
N VAL A 436 11.11 33.23 7.43
CA VAL A 436 11.63 32.28 6.43
C VAL A 436 13.00 32.77 5.97
N LYS A 437 14.03 31.95 6.15
CA LYS A 437 15.44 32.35 5.92
C LYS A 437 15.79 32.49 4.43
N ASP A 438 15.09 31.78 3.56
CA ASP A 438 15.33 31.77 2.11
C ASP A 438 14.26 32.59 1.37
N LYS A 439 14.71 33.64 0.69
CA LYS A 439 13.87 34.51 -0.16
C LYS A 439 13.13 33.75 -1.27
N LYS A 440 13.71 32.66 -1.80
CA LYS A 440 13.04 31.86 -2.83
C LYS A 440 11.85 31.11 -2.23
N THR A 441 12.01 30.53 -1.06
CA THR A 441 10.93 29.88 -0.31
C THR A 441 9.86 30.89 0.12
N GLU A 442 10.25 32.10 0.55
CA GLU A 442 9.32 33.21 0.85
C GLU A 442 8.47 33.63 -0.37
N LEU A 443 9.09 33.75 -1.55
CA LEU A 443 8.38 34.01 -2.81
C LEU A 443 7.39 32.89 -3.18
N LEU A 444 7.80 31.62 -3.01
CA LEU A 444 6.92 30.47 -3.25
C LEU A 444 5.74 30.42 -2.26
N ILE A 445 5.97 30.72 -0.98
CA ILE A 445 4.90 30.86 0.02
C ILE A 445 3.94 31.98 -0.39
N SER A 446 4.46 33.12 -0.86
CA SER A 446 3.64 34.26 -1.29
C SER A 446 2.76 33.91 -2.51
N GLN A 447 3.32 33.19 -3.50
CA GLN A 447 2.58 32.72 -4.66
C GLN A 447 1.51 31.68 -4.26
N GLU A 448 1.90 30.63 -3.54
CA GLU A 448 1.00 29.54 -3.16
C GLU A 448 -0.07 30.00 -2.16
N SER A 449 0.21 31.03 -1.33
CA SER A 449 -0.78 31.69 -0.48
C SER A 449 -1.83 32.41 -1.34
N GLY A 450 -1.41 33.08 -2.42
CA GLY A 450 -2.33 33.64 -3.43
C GLY A 450 -3.21 32.55 -4.06
N GLU A 451 -2.61 31.46 -4.53
CA GLU A 451 -3.31 30.30 -5.14
C GLU A 451 -4.34 29.67 -4.18
N LEU A 452 -4.00 29.52 -2.90
CA LEU A 452 -4.85 28.86 -1.89
C LEU A 452 -5.85 29.82 -1.21
N SER A 453 -5.65 31.13 -1.29
CA SER A 453 -6.40 32.13 -0.51
C SER A 453 -7.92 31.98 -0.57
N ALA A 454 -8.48 31.80 -1.79
CA ALA A 454 -9.91 31.62 -2.02
C ALA A 454 -10.44 30.25 -1.55
N ALA A 455 -9.58 29.24 -1.45
CA ALA A 455 -9.94 27.90 -1.02
C ALA A 455 -9.90 27.74 0.52
N LEU A 456 -9.17 28.58 1.26
CA LEU A 456 -9.03 28.45 2.71
C LEU A 456 -10.35 28.55 3.50
N SER A 457 -11.42 29.10 2.91
CA SER A 457 -12.76 29.15 3.51
C SER A 457 -13.68 27.97 3.15
N ASP A 458 -13.27 27.09 2.24
CA ASP A 458 -14.05 25.94 1.77
C ASP A 458 -13.17 24.69 1.79
N VAL A 459 -13.47 23.78 2.72
CA VAL A 459 -12.72 22.53 2.93
C VAL A 459 -12.68 21.67 1.65
N GLY A 460 -13.76 21.66 0.85
CA GLY A 460 -13.83 20.91 -0.40
C GLY A 460 -13.02 21.56 -1.52
N ALA A 461 -13.09 22.88 -1.67
CA ALA A 461 -12.24 23.62 -2.61
C ALA A 461 -10.75 23.46 -2.24
N PHE A 462 -10.42 23.47 -0.95
CA PHE A 462 -9.05 23.27 -0.46
C PHE A 462 -8.55 21.84 -0.70
N GLU A 463 -9.40 20.83 -0.47
CA GLU A 463 -9.11 19.44 -0.81
C GLU A 463 -8.77 19.29 -2.30
N VAL A 464 -9.57 19.90 -3.19
CA VAL A 464 -9.35 19.88 -4.64
C VAL A 464 -8.07 20.64 -5.03
N ALA A 465 -7.77 21.77 -4.38
CA ALA A 465 -6.55 22.54 -4.63
C ALA A 465 -5.26 21.78 -4.25
N LEU A 466 -5.30 20.96 -3.19
CA LEU A 466 -4.16 20.15 -2.76
C LEU A 466 -4.02 18.84 -3.53
N PHE A 467 -5.12 18.09 -3.71
CA PHE A 467 -5.08 16.71 -4.21
C PHE A 467 -5.51 16.57 -5.68
N GLY A 468 -6.02 17.64 -6.29
CA GLY A 468 -6.65 17.64 -7.61
C GLY A 468 -8.13 17.29 -7.55
N ALA A 469 -8.83 17.46 -8.68
CA ALA A 469 -10.24 17.10 -8.78
C ALA A 469 -10.47 15.60 -8.50
N ARG A 470 -11.58 15.27 -7.82
CA ARG A 470 -12.01 13.89 -7.56
C ARG A 470 -12.43 13.21 -8.87
N GLY A 471 -11.46 12.68 -9.60
CA GLY A 471 -11.67 11.75 -10.71
C GLY A 471 -11.88 12.38 -12.09
N THR A 472 -10.78 12.71 -12.76
CA THR A 472 -10.61 12.26 -14.16
C THR A 472 -9.27 11.57 -14.30
N LEU A 473 -9.25 10.47 -15.07
CA LEU A 473 -8.01 9.81 -15.47
C LEU A 473 -7.04 10.83 -16.08
N ARG A 474 -5.79 10.78 -15.63
CA ARG A 474 -4.71 11.67 -16.03
C ARG A 474 -4.46 11.57 -17.54
N GLN A 475 -5.10 12.42 -18.34
CA GLN A 475 -4.69 12.63 -19.73
C GLN A 475 -3.22 13.09 -19.72
N ALA A 476 -2.41 12.47 -20.57
CA ALA A 476 -1.00 12.83 -20.72
C ALA A 476 -0.86 14.29 -21.18
N PRO A 477 0.20 15.01 -20.78
CA PRO A 477 0.42 16.38 -21.24
C PRO A 477 0.57 16.39 -22.76
N LYS A 478 -0.31 17.15 -23.45
CA LYS A 478 -0.13 17.44 -24.87
C LYS A 478 1.15 18.26 -25.02
N PHE A 479 2.16 17.67 -25.67
CA PHE A 479 3.34 18.42 -26.12
C PHE A 479 2.90 19.37 -27.23
N SER A 480 2.93 20.66 -26.95
CA SER A 480 2.79 21.71 -27.96
C SER A 480 4.12 21.89 -28.68
N THR A 481 4.39 21.12 -29.73
CA THR A 481 5.47 21.44 -30.68
C THR A 481 4.94 22.35 -31.78
N SER A 482 5.50 23.55 -31.87
CA SER A 482 5.26 24.48 -32.96
C SER A 482 5.73 23.91 -34.30
N SER A 483 4.94 24.10 -35.35
CA SER A 483 5.49 24.32 -36.69
C SER A 483 4.67 25.41 -37.38
N ALA A 484 5.37 26.38 -37.95
CA ALA A 484 4.78 27.54 -38.59
C ALA A 484 4.70 27.35 -40.11
N VAL A 485 3.52 27.53 -40.68
CA VAL A 485 3.32 27.91 -42.09
C VAL A 485 2.25 29.01 -42.09
N GLY A 486 2.56 30.14 -42.73
CA GLY A 486 1.87 31.42 -42.46
C GLY A 486 0.51 31.60 -43.16
N PRO A 487 -0.29 32.59 -42.71
CA PRO A 487 -1.56 32.94 -43.34
C PRO A 487 -1.39 33.92 -44.51
N SER A 488 -2.25 33.77 -45.51
CA SER A 488 -2.41 34.75 -46.59
C SER A 488 -3.34 35.90 -46.18
N LYS A 489 -3.14 37.03 -46.86
CA LYS A 489 -3.83 38.34 -46.82
C LYS A 489 -5.34 38.33 -46.50
N GLY A 490 -5.82 39.38 -45.80
CA GLY A 490 -7.26 39.68 -45.73
C GLY A 490 -7.70 40.83 -44.81
N ASN A 491 -7.32 42.08 -45.14
CA ASN A 491 -8.04 43.36 -44.95
C ASN A 491 -8.59 43.87 -43.58
N ASP A 492 -8.83 45.20 -43.60
CA ASP A 492 -9.57 46.11 -42.70
C ASP A 492 -8.96 46.35 -41.29
N GLU A 493 -8.45 47.56 -40.99
CA GLU A 493 -9.18 48.81 -40.63
C GLU A 493 -9.95 48.69 -39.30
N THR A 494 -9.81 49.54 -38.28
CA THR A 494 -9.25 50.92 -38.17
C THR A 494 -8.86 51.28 -36.71
N ALA A 495 -8.17 52.43 -36.55
CA ALA A 495 -8.13 53.30 -35.35
C ALA A 495 -7.52 52.83 -33.99
N ARG A 496 -6.36 53.42 -33.65
CA ARG A 496 -6.02 53.84 -32.26
C ARG A 496 -6.62 55.23 -31.99
N PRO A 497 -6.69 55.71 -30.72
CA PRO A 497 -5.56 56.49 -30.16
C PRO A 497 -5.25 56.29 -28.66
N ASP A 498 -3.95 56.15 -28.37
CA ASP A 498 -3.12 56.81 -27.35
C ASP A 498 -3.64 57.28 -25.94
N LEU A 499 -2.92 56.77 -24.90
CA LEU A 499 -2.31 57.51 -23.75
C LEU A 499 -3.23 58.12 -22.64
N PRO A 500 -2.69 58.58 -21.48
CA PRO A 500 -1.56 58.08 -20.66
C PRO A 500 -1.78 58.08 -19.10
N VAL A 501 -0.89 57.37 -18.38
CA VAL A 501 -0.25 57.75 -17.08
C VAL A 501 -1.10 58.26 -15.88
N LYS A 502 -0.98 57.57 -14.73
CA LYS A 502 -0.50 58.21 -13.46
C LYS A 502 -0.06 57.22 -12.36
N ARG A 503 1.10 57.51 -11.75
CA ARG A 503 1.57 56.94 -10.48
C ARG A 503 0.98 57.74 -9.32
N THR A 504 0.66 57.07 -8.21
CA THR A 504 0.58 57.74 -6.89
C THR A 504 0.98 56.78 -5.76
N ARG A 505 1.95 57.21 -4.96
CA ARG A 505 2.21 56.69 -3.60
C ARG A 505 1.64 57.70 -2.58
N PRO A 506 1.27 57.24 -1.38
CA PRO A 506 1.84 57.79 -0.15
C PRO A 506 2.45 56.66 0.71
N ILE A 507 3.61 56.79 1.35
CA ILE A 507 4.01 57.71 2.42
C ILE A 507 3.30 57.42 3.76
N VAL A 508 3.95 56.53 4.52
CA VAL A 508 4.26 56.61 5.97
C VAL A 508 3.47 57.62 6.82
N LYS A 509 2.81 57.11 7.88
CA LYS A 509 2.90 57.74 9.21
C LYS A 509 3.17 56.70 10.30
N ARG A 510 4.00 57.12 11.25
CA ARG A 510 4.50 56.43 12.44
C ARG A 510 3.79 57.04 13.65
N GLN A 511 3.35 56.23 14.60
CA GLN A 511 2.96 56.73 15.93
C GLN A 511 3.30 55.69 17.00
N GLU A 512 3.59 56.18 18.21
CA GLU A 512 4.39 55.48 19.22
C GLU A 512 3.62 55.29 20.56
N CYS A 513 4.12 54.35 21.35
CA CYS A 513 4.09 54.29 22.83
C CYS A 513 2.78 54.02 23.60
N GLY A 514 2.98 53.34 24.75
CA GLY A 514 1.97 52.94 25.74
C GLY A 514 1.93 51.40 25.90
N GLY A 515 2.46 50.76 26.94
CA GLY A 515 2.99 51.27 28.21
C GLY A 515 2.05 50.95 29.37
N GLY A 516 2.21 49.77 30.00
CA GLY A 516 1.37 49.35 31.12
C GLY A 516 1.84 48.04 31.78
N MET A 517 2.49 48.15 32.95
CA MET A 517 2.71 47.03 33.88
C MET A 517 1.52 46.90 34.83
N ALA A 518 1.16 45.67 35.23
CA ALA A 518 0.70 45.39 36.60
C ALA A 518 0.74 43.88 36.96
N HIS A 519 1.49 43.58 38.02
CA HIS A 519 1.27 42.61 39.11
C HIS A 519 1.02 41.10 38.90
N LEU A 520 1.85 40.35 39.63
CA LEU A 520 1.66 38.96 40.04
C LEU A 520 0.41 38.77 40.92
N VAL A 521 -0.28 37.64 40.74
CA VAL A 521 -0.84 36.86 41.86
C VAL A 521 -0.62 35.37 41.56
N SER A 522 0.07 34.67 42.47
CA SER A 522 0.14 33.20 42.49
C SER A 522 -0.82 32.66 43.54
N PRO A 523 -1.50 31.53 43.30
CA PRO A 523 -1.90 30.64 44.38
C PRO A 523 -1.37 29.22 44.22
N SER A 524 -0.70 28.78 45.28
CA SER A 524 -0.97 27.53 45.99
C SER A 524 -1.07 26.21 45.22
N ARG A 525 -0.03 25.40 45.37
CA ARG A 525 -0.10 23.93 45.30
C ARG A 525 -1.27 23.39 46.13
N GLU A 526 -2.08 22.51 45.54
CA GLU A 526 -2.88 21.55 46.28
C GLU A 526 -2.59 20.14 45.76
N LYS A 527 -2.29 19.20 46.67
CA LYS A 527 -1.97 17.80 46.36
C LYS A 527 -3.24 16.98 46.46
N VAL A 528 -3.63 16.33 45.37
CA VAL A 528 -4.62 15.25 45.40
C VAL A 528 -4.09 14.05 44.62
N MET A 529 -3.94 12.92 45.32
CA MET A 529 -4.08 11.56 44.76
C MET A 529 -5.42 11.04 45.31
N PRO A 530 -6.18 10.17 44.63
CA PRO A 530 -5.73 8.87 44.09
C PRO A 530 -5.80 8.85 42.53
N ASP A 531 -5.66 7.74 41.80
CA ASP A 531 -5.56 6.33 42.20
C ASP A 531 -4.65 5.49 41.27
N THR A 532 -4.32 4.28 41.71
CA THR A 532 -3.67 3.22 40.93
C THR A 532 -4.70 2.23 40.39
N VAL A 533 -4.81 2.13 39.07
CA VAL A 533 -5.52 1.04 38.39
C VAL A 533 -4.48 0.11 37.77
N ASP A 534 -4.49 -1.17 38.19
CA ASP A 534 -3.57 -2.18 37.69
C ASP A 534 -3.77 -2.46 36.19
N ILE A 535 -2.72 -2.17 35.41
CA ILE A 535 -2.66 -2.55 34.00
C ILE A 535 -2.02 -3.94 33.92
N TYR A 536 -2.85 -4.97 33.68
CA TYR A 536 -2.38 -6.30 33.32
C TYR A 536 -1.52 -6.23 32.04
N GLN A 537 -0.21 -6.43 32.21
CA GLN A 537 0.71 -6.61 31.09
C GLN A 537 0.47 -7.99 30.46
N THR A 538 -0.30 -8.05 29.38
CA THR A 538 -0.35 -9.25 28.54
C THR A 538 0.93 -9.33 27.71
N HIS A 539 1.86 -10.19 28.14
CA HIS A 539 2.98 -10.60 27.29
C HIS A 539 2.47 -11.44 26.11
N ASP A 540 2.71 -10.98 24.88
CA ASP A 540 2.54 -11.78 23.66
C ASP A 540 3.56 -12.92 23.62
N THR A 541 3.21 -14.03 24.27
CA THR A 541 3.98 -15.26 24.19
C THR A 541 3.62 -15.99 22.90
N LEU A 542 4.56 -16.09 21.96
CA LEU A 542 4.43 -16.90 20.75
C LEU A 542 4.35 -18.40 21.12
N ILE A 543 3.14 -18.93 21.25
CA ILE A 543 2.91 -20.38 21.39
C ILE A 543 3.03 -21.02 20.01
N MET A 544 4.19 -21.61 19.74
CA MET A 544 4.40 -22.54 18.63
C MET A 544 3.51 -23.78 18.84
N ALA A 545 2.57 -24.03 17.93
CA ALA A 545 1.73 -25.23 17.99
C ALA A 545 2.55 -26.49 17.69
N GLY A 546 2.84 -27.27 18.73
CA GLY A 546 3.41 -28.61 18.59
C GLY A 546 2.35 -29.64 18.18
N THR A 547 2.75 -30.63 17.39
CA THR A 547 1.91 -31.76 16.99
C THR A 547 1.48 -32.59 18.22
N PRO A 548 0.18 -32.96 18.36
CA PRO A 548 -0.24 -33.80 19.47
C PRO A 548 0.19 -35.25 19.25
N LYS A 549 0.90 -35.80 20.25
CA LYS A 549 1.05 -37.25 20.41
C LYS A 549 -0.21 -37.83 21.06
N TYR A 550 -0.61 -39.01 20.62
CA TYR A 550 -1.67 -39.79 21.25
C TYR A 550 -1.33 -40.14 22.72
N SER A 551 -2.33 -40.04 23.60
CA SER A 551 -2.37 -40.74 24.88
C SER A 551 -3.75 -41.37 25.09
N SER A 552 -3.77 -42.48 25.83
CA SER A 552 -4.83 -43.50 25.79
C SER A 552 -5.83 -43.45 26.95
N GLY A 553 -7.04 -43.96 26.69
CA GLY A 553 -8.05 -44.38 27.68
C GLY A 553 -9.35 -43.58 27.61
N SER A 554 -10.53 -44.13 27.91
CA SER A 554 -11.00 -45.54 28.03
C SER A 554 -12.54 -45.52 28.15
N SER A 555 -13.22 -46.61 27.76
CA SER A 555 -14.64 -46.90 28.06
C SER A 555 -15.69 -46.08 27.29
N THR A 556 -16.82 -46.61 26.79
CA THR A 556 -17.38 -47.99 26.81
C THR A 556 -18.52 -48.13 25.78
N ALA A 557 -18.72 -49.33 25.22
CA ALA A 557 -19.96 -49.86 24.57
C ALA A 557 -20.47 -49.18 23.26
N SER A 558 -21.05 -49.87 22.26
CA SER A 558 -21.22 -51.32 22.01
C SER A 558 -21.62 -51.63 20.55
N ILE A 559 -21.08 -52.74 20.01
CA ILE A 559 -21.72 -53.75 19.13
C ILE A 559 -22.38 -53.30 17.79
N VAL A 560 -21.85 -53.77 16.65
CA VAL A 560 -22.40 -54.83 15.75
C VAL A 560 -21.24 -55.29 14.83
N SER A 561 -21.24 -56.56 14.40
CA SER A 561 -20.11 -57.30 13.81
C SER A 561 -20.31 -57.73 12.34
N VAL A 562 -19.37 -58.54 11.81
CA VAL A 562 -19.42 -59.37 10.58
C VAL A 562 -18.99 -58.62 9.29
N GLU A 563 -18.07 -59.08 8.42
CA GLU A 563 -17.47 -60.42 8.21
C GLU A 563 -15.97 -60.39 7.81
N GLU A 564 -15.30 -61.54 7.86
CA GLU A 564 -13.88 -61.75 7.54
C GLU A 564 -13.65 -62.32 6.13
N VAL A 565 -12.49 -62.06 5.51
CA VAL A 565 -11.72 -63.10 4.79
C VAL A 565 -10.22 -62.85 5.02
N ASN A 566 -9.48 -63.90 5.39
CA ASN A 566 -8.05 -63.89 5.71
C ASN A 566 -7.33 -65.03 4.95
N VAL A 567 -6.15 -64.78 4.37
CA VAL A 567 -5.20 -65.84 3.98
C VAL A 567 -3.75 -65.42 4.26
N ASN A 568 -3.07 -66.29 5.02
CA ASN A 568 -1.68 -66.31 5.49
C ASN A 568 -0.58 -66.12 4.40
N GLY A 569 0.69 -65.83 4.73
CA GLY A 569 1.32 -65.55 6.04
C GLY A 569 2.84 -65.85 6.08
N ALA A 570 3.43 -65.83 7.28
CA ALA A 570 4.82 -66.24 7.67
C ALA A 570 6.00 -65.42 7.07
N SER A 571 7.14 -65.21 7.76
CA SER A 571 7.61 -65.56 9.11
C SER A 571 8.71 -64.60 9.61
N ALA A 572 8.92 -64.51 10.94
CA ALA A 572 10.06 -63.84 11.58
C ALA A 572 11.08 -64.89 12.09
N PRO A 573 12.33 -64.49 12.45
CA PRO A 573 12.58 -64.10 13.84
C PRO A 573 13.62 -62.98 14.08
N GLU A 574 13.50 -62.34 15.25
CA GLU A 574 14.50 -61.48 15.93
C GLU A 574 15.35 -62.33 16.93
N PRO A 575 16.41 -61.85 17.66
CA PRO A 575 16.57 -60.50 18.23
C PRO A 575 17.99 -59.88 18.43
N ARG A 576 18.01 -58.60 18.85
CA ARG A 576 19.01 -57.88 19.71
C ARG A 576 20.49 -57.71 19.28
N THR A 577 20.94 -56.45 19.18
CA THR A 577 21.94 -55.83 20.11
C THR A 577 22.02 -54.28 19.95
N GLN A 578 22.78 -53.60 20.84
CA GLN A 578 22.76 -52.14 21.09
C GLN A 578 23.70 -51.32 20.16
N PRO A 579 23.52 -49.97 20.07
CA PRO A 579 24.31 -49.12 19.18
C PRO A 579 25.63 -48.61 19.79
N GLU A 580 26.72 -48.67 19.02
CA GLU A 580 28.00 -48.02 19.36
C GLU A 580 28.00 -46.51 19.10
N ARG A 581 28.74 -45.78 19.94
CA ARG A 581 29.07 -44.37 19.73
C ARG A 581 30.37 -44.26 18.92
N VAL A 582 30.37 -43.48 17.84
CA VAL A 582 31.61 -43.06 17.16
C VAL A 582 31.93 -41.61 17.54
N ALA A 583 33.16 -41.37 17.96
CA ALA A 583 33.63 -40.08 18.46
C ALA A 583 34.13 -39.14 17.34
N LEU A 584 34.04 -37.83 17.59
CA LEU A 584 34.69 -36.80 16.77
C LEU A 584 36.20 -36.72 17.13
N PRO A 585 37.11 -36.60 16.16
CA PRO A 585 38.53 -36.37 16.43
C PRO A 585 38.78 -34.91 16.81
N ALA A 586 39.56 -34.70 17.88
CA ALA A 586 40.13 -33.40 18.20
C ALA A 586 41.33 -33.09 17.29
N ILE A 587 41.55 -31.81 16.98
CA ILE A 587 42.81 -31.32 16.40
C ILE A 587 43.40 -30.28 17.35
N SER A 588 44.67 -30.50 17.71
CA SER A 588 45.43 -29.75 18.71
C SER A 588 45.99 -28.42 18.20
N SER A 589 46.12 -27.47 19.11
CA SER A 589 46.79 -26.18 18.92
C SER A 589 48.30 -26.23 19.23
N GLU A 590 49.11 -25.50 18.47
CA GLU A 590 50.36 -24.78 18.84
C GLU A 590 51.10 -24.41 17.52
N SER A 591 51.86 -23.33 17.34
CA SER A 591 51.98 -21.97 17.92
C SER A 591 52.55 -21.08 16.77
N ARG A 592 52.75 -19.75 16.78
CA ARG A 592 53.18 -18.81 17.83
C ARG A 592 53.09 -17.36 17.28
N GLY A 593 52.70 -16.40 18.11
CA GLY A 593 53.22 -15.02 18.10
C GLY A 593 52.86 -14.05 16.97
N LYS A 594 51.88 -13.16 17.23
CA LYS A 594 51.99 -11.70 16.99
C LYS A 594 51.04 -10.95 17.93
N THR A 595 51.39 -9.70 18.22
CA THR A 595 50.85 -8.88 19.32
C THR A 595 49.37 -8.52 19.18
N ASN A 596 48.60 -8.69 20.26
CA ASN A 596 47.24 -8.17 20.36
C ASN A 596 47.24 -6.64 20.52
N GLU A 597 46.93 -5.90 19.45
CA GLU A 597 46.29 -4.60 19.62
C GLU A 597 44.81 -4.82 19.95
N ALA A 598 44.32 -4.18 21.01
CA ALA A 598 42.93 -4.31 21.43
C ALA A 598 42.01 -3.59 20.44
N ILE A 599 41.37 -4.35 19.55
CA ILE A 599 40.32 -3.86 18.66
C ILE A 599 39.13 -3.41 19.53
N THR A 600 39.10 -2.12 19.85
CA THR A 600 37.99 -1.47 20.53
C THR A 600 36.85 -1.25 19.54
N THR A 601 35.96 -2.23 19.43
CA THR A 601 34.68 -2.09 18.74
C THR A 601 33.84 -0.99 19.41
N LYS A 602 33.88 0.22 18.85
CA LYS A 602 33.06 1.35 19.28
C LYS A 602 31.59 1.05 18.98
N PHE A 603 30.81 0.74 20.00
CA PHE A 603 29.37 0.59 19.88
C PHE A 603 28.69 1.96 19.74
N ALA A 604 27.51 1.99 19.10
CA ALA A 604 26.69 3.18 19.07
C ALA A 604 26.27 3.58 20.50
N PRO A 605 26.16 4.89 20.85
CA PRO A 605 25.86 5.34 22.22
C PRO A 605 24.52 4.85 22.81
N SER A 606 23.62 4.32 21.99
CA SER A 606 22.38 3.66 22.40
C SER A 606 22.58 2.19 22.78
N LEU A 607 23.50 1.49 22.12
CA LEU A 607 23.85 0.10 22.41
C LEU A 607 24.80 0.03 23.61
N GLN A 608 25.77 0.95 23.69
CA GLN A 608 26.66 1.14 24.84
C GLN A 608 25.86 1.25 26.16
N ARG A 609 24.87 2.17 26.20
CA ARG A 609 23.95 2.33 27.34
C ARG A 609 23.10 1.09 27.63
N LYS A 610 22.75 0.29 26.63
CA LYS A 610 22.02 -0.99 26.83
C LYS A 610 22.92 -2.06 27.43
N ILE A 611 24.19 -2.14 27.02
CA ILE A 611 25.18 -3.06 27.59
C ILE A 611 25.44 -2.67 29.06
N GLU A 612 25.71 -1.40 29.33
CA GLU A 612 25.91 -0.87 30.69
C GLU A 612 24.67 -1.12 31.58
N SER A 613 23.46 -0.91 31.06
CA SER A 613 22.19 -1.20 31.76
C SER A 613 21.89 -2.70 31.96
N LEU A 614 22.58 -3.59 31.26
CA LEU A 614 22.47 -5.05 31.45
C LEU A 614 23.54 -5.53 32.44
N SER A 615 24.77 -5.02 32.33
CA SER A 615 25.85 -5.29 33.28
C SER A 615 25.49 -4.80 34.69
N SER A 616 24.80 -3.65 34.82
CA SER A 616 24.33 -3.14 36.12
C SER A 616 23.14 -3.90 36.72
N ARG A 617 22.63 -4.94 36.06
CA ARG A 617 21.55 -5.83 36.53
C ARG A 617 22.03 -7.25 36.82
N LEU A 618 23.34 -7.49 36.67
CA LEU A 618 24.00 -8.80 36.84
C LEU A 618 25.05 -8.76 37.97
N VAL A 619 24.95 -7.78 38.86
CA VAL A 619 25.74 -7.60 40.09
C VAL A 619 24.77 -7.34 41.24
#